data_AF-A0AAW5D3D7-F1
#
_entry.id   AF-A0AAW5D3D7-F1
#
_cell.length_a   1.000
_cell.length_b   1.000
_cell.length_c   1.000
_cell.angle_alpha   90.00
_cell.angle_beta   90.00
_cell.angle_gamma   90.00
#
_symmetry.space_group_name_H-M   'P 1'
#
loop_
_entity.id
_entity.type
_entity.pdbx_description
1 polymer ?
#
loop_
_entity_poly.entity_id
_entity_poly.type
_entity_poly.pdbx_seq_one_letter_code
_entity_poly.pdbx_strand_id
1 'polypeptide(L)'
;MKFATTIKYAAIAGALVTASNATAGVSATAYLELNDLVVQIDTDGDLVPDPVNPLDFISILPGGSRSTSTFTDNNGASDSDLDSQASATADSDADLLCLGSSCGVLGLTNNGQSVDGGNLVASDAFYYSVADAQVSGSAIGSGATGFTYADAGIAAGNNESAGANSNIANDILTTFTLNMLTDINVRFSALMDYLVDAFISPDIANDSLRTATSTAKATFGIELVSFNTGNTVSLTGGPSSVTFNDIAIDQPGLGDLIVRSGNNVDFTSGWANVSAGTYQLTISQSSTVQSTLVPAPTTLAMAAFGLLGLGLTARRRKQK
;
A
#
# COMPACT_ATOMS: atom_id res chain seq x y z
N MET A 1 -7.29 16.55 -10.13
CA MET A 1 -6.13 17.26 -10.70
C MET A 1 -5.61 16.50 -11.91
N LYS A 2 -5.03 17.16 -12.92
CA LYS A 2 -4.41 16.48 -14.08
C LYS A 2 -3.01 16.05 -13.68
N PHE A 3 -2.71 14.74 -13.77
CA PHE A 3 -1.33 14.25 -13.71
C PHE A 3 -0.57 14.79 -14.92
N ALA A 4 0.13 15.90 -14.70
CA ALA A 4 0.93 16.55 -15.72
C ALA A 4 2.30 15.87 -15.78
N THR A 5 2.46 14.96 -16.73
CA THR A 5 3.76 14.44 -17.18
C THR A 5 4.59 15.60 -17.72
N THR A 6 5.35 16.27 -16.84
CA THR A 6 6.35 17.25 -17.24
C THR A 6 7.57 17.14 -16.33
N ILE A 7 8.49 16.26 -16.72
CA ILE A 7 9.86 16.23 -16.20
C ILE A 7 10.53 17.53 -16.66
N LYS A 8 10.69 18.50 -15.75
CA LYS A 8 11.50 19.69 -15.99
C LYS A 8 12.67 19.71 -15.01
N TYR A 9 13.85 19.41 -15.56
CA TYR A 9 15.14 19.66 -14.94
C TYR A 9 15.26 21.14 -14.57
N ALA A 10 15.52 21.43 -13.29
CA ALA A 10 16.07 22.69 -12.84
C ALA A 10 17.26 22.39 -11.92
N ALA A 11 18.43 22.83 -12.37
CA ALA A 11 19.73 22.56 -11.79
C ALA A 11 19.95 23.29 -10.46
N ILE A 12 20.42 22.57 -9.45
CA ILE A 12 21.20 23.14 -8.35
C ILE A 12 22.61 22.55 -8.47
N ALA A 13 23.48 23.26 -9.17
CA ALA A 13 24.91 22.99 -9.21
C ALA A 13 25.55 23.72 -8.02
N GLY A 14 26.25 22.99 -7.13
CA GLY A 14 26.97 23.67 -6.05
C GLY A 14 27.63 22.85 -4.94
N ALA A 15 27.70 21.52 -5.00
CA ALA A 15 28.68 20.73 -4.24
C ALA A 15 28.93 19.40 -4.96
N LEU A 16 30.02 19.33 -5.73
CA LEU A 16 30.44 18.09 -6.40
C LEU A 16 30.95 17.07 -5.35
N VAL A 17 30.17 16.01 -5.13
CA VAL A 17 30.66 14.64 -5.31
C VAL A 17 29.56 13.89 -6.07
N THR A 18 29.84 13.59 -7.33
CA THR A 18 29.16 12.63 -8.23
C THR A 18 28.00 11.83 -7.61
N ALA A 19 26.80 12.41 -7.56
CA ALA A 19 25.55 11.66 -7.39
C ALA A 19 25.10 11.15 -8.75
N SER A 20 25.84 10.20 -9.31
CA SER A 20 25.39 9.37 -10.41
C SER A 20 25.36 7.93 -9.92
N ASN A 21 24.38 7.57 -9.11
CA ASN A 21 24.01 6.18 -8.90
C ASN A 21 22.51 6.16 -8.62
N ALA A 22 21.71 5.75 -9.60
CA ALA A 22 20.48 5.04 -9.28
C ALA A 22 20.94 3.88 -8.38
N THR A 23 20.72 4.03 -7.08
CA THR A 23 21.25 3.12 -6.08
C THR A 23 20.22 2.01 -5.92
N ALA A 24 20.72 0.80 -5.83
CA ALA A 24 19.96 -0.42 -5.65
C ALA A 24 19.06 -0.33 -4.41
N GLY A 25 17.95 -1.05 -4.25
CA GLY A 25 17.09 -0.93 -3.07
C GLY A 25 15.85 -1.82 -3.10
N VAL A 26 15.23 -2.05 -1.94
CA VAL A 26 13.97 -2.82 -1.81
C VAL A 26 12.94 -1.97 -1.10
N SER A 27 11.90 -1.54 -1.82
CA SER A 27 10.86 -0.67 -1.29
C SER A 27 9.47 -1.10 -1.76
N ALA A 28 8.47 -0.91 -0.92
CA ALA A 28 7.06 -1.13 -1.23
C ALA A 28 6.24 0.09 -0.79
N THR A 29 5.27 0.49 -1.60
CA THR A 29 4.35 1.58 -1.30
C THR A 29 2.95 1.25 -1.79
N ALA A 30 1.96 1.51 -0.95
CA ALA A 30 0.57 1.43 -1.34
C ALA A 30 -0.16 2.70 -0.90
N TYR A 31 -0.92 3.26 -1.84
CA TYR A 31 -1.77 4.42 -1.68
C TYR A 31 -3.17 4.09 -2.18
N LEU A 32 -4.17 4.46 -1.41
CA LEU A 32 -5.56 4.34 -1.79
C LEU A 32 -6.34 5.53 -1.25
N GLU A 33 -6.90 6.29 -2.16
CA GLU A 33 -7.80 7.41 -1.91
C GLU A 33 -9.17 7.08 -2.47
N LEU A 34 -10.17 7.21 -1.61
CA LEU A 34 -11.57 7.06 -1.95
C LEU A 34 -12.18 8.45 -2.05
N ASN A 35 -12.55 8.83 -3.26
CA ASN A 35 -13.27 10.04 -3.59
C ASN A 35 -14.76 9.73 -3.68
N ASP A 36 -15.56 10.40 -2.84
CA ASP A 36 -17.02 10.46 -2.95
C ASP A 36 -17.73 9.10 -3.06
N LEU A 37 -17.72 8.28 -2.00
CA LEU A 37 -18.63 7.14 -1.93
C LEU A 37 -20.07 7.63 -1.80
N VAL A 38 -20.88 7.32 -2.81
CA VAL A 38 -22.28 7.73 -2.90
C VAL A 38 -23.20 6.54 -3.01
N VAL A 39 -24.43 6.72 -2.52
CA VAL A 39 -25.53 5.79 -2.74
C VAL A 39 -26.37 6.29 -3.91
N GLN A 40 -26.62 5.43 -4.87
CA GLN A 40 -27.51 5.68 -5.99
C GLN A 40 -28.80 4.90 -5.78
N ILE A 41 -29.93 5.56 -6.07
CA ILE A 41 -31.27 5.05 -5.81
C ILE A 41 -32.02 4.95 -7.14
N ASP A 42 -32.79 3.88 -7.30
CA ASP A 42 -33.75 3.66 -8.38
C ASP A 42 -35.11 3.29 -7.75
N THR A 43 -36.10 4.15 -7.98
CA THR A 43 -37.45 4.06 -7.42
C THR A 43 -38.49 3.52 -8.39
N ASP A 44 -38.21 3.50 -9.69
CA ASP A 44 -39.15 3.08 -10.73
C ASP A 44 -38.85 1.69 -11.32
N GLY A 45 -37.70 1.12 -10.97
CA GLY A 45 -37.30 -0.25 -11.27
C GLY A 45 -36.60 -0.41 -12.62
N ASP A 46 -36.17 0.67 -13.27
CA ASP A 46 -35.50 0.62 -14.57
C ASP A 46 -33.99 0.35 -14.51
N LEU A 47 -33.43 0.27 -13.28
CA LEU A 47 -32.00 0.07 -12.99
C LEU A 47 -31.10 1.22 -13.45
N VAL A 48 -31.66 2.44 -13.52
CA VAL A 48 -30.95 3.70 -13.77
C VAL A 48 -31.07 4.60 -12.52
N PRO A 49 -29.99 5.29 -12.10
CA PRO A 49 -30.08 6.19 -10.96
C PRO A 49 -31.09 7.33 -11.19
N ASP A 50 -32.03 7.45 -10.27
CA ASP A 50 -32.99 8.54 -10.21
C ASP A 50 -32.33 9.83 -9.68
N PRO A 51 -32.79 11.02 -10.14
CA PRO A 51 -32.30 12.31 -9.65
C PRO A 51 -32.94 12.69 -8.30
N VAL A 52 -32.85 11.80 -7.32
CA VAL A 52 -33.35 12.00 -5.96
C VAL A 52 -32.19 12.29 -5.00
N ASN A 53 -32.47 12.94 -3.88
CA ASN A 53 -31.50 13.13 -2.82
C ASN A 53 -31.42 11.84 -1.98
N PRO A 54 -30.27 11.12 -1.93
CA PRO A 54 -30.16 9.89 -1.16
C PRO A 54 -30.42 10.07 0.33
N LEU A 55 -30.14 11.26 0.88
CA LEU A 55 -30.39 11.58 2.29
C LEU A 55 -31.88 11.67 2.65
N ASP A 56 -32.77 11.76 1.67
CA ASP A 56 -34.21 11.68 1.90
C ASP A 56 -34.65 10.25 2.26
N PHE A 57 -33.82 9.26 1.91
CA PHE A 57 -34.08 7.83 2.12
C PHE A 57 -33.17 7.22 3.18
N ILE A 58 -32.00 7.81 3.44
CA ILE A 58 -30.90 7.22 4.20
C ILE A 58 -30.45 8.20 5.28
N SER A 59 -30.53 7.79 6.54
CA SER A 59 -29.79 8.41 7.65
C SER A 59 -28.44 7.70 7.82
N ILE A 60 -27.34 8.44 7.98
CA ILE A 60 -26.00 7.85 8.16
C ILE A 60 -25.63 7.97 9.63
N LEU A 61 -25.52 6.84 10.33
CA LEU A 61 -24.93 6.79 11.67
C LEU A 61 -23.48 6.31 11.56
N PRO A 62 -22.49 7.21 11.77
CA PRO A 62 -21.09 6.83 11.66
C PRO A 62 -20.69 5.92 12.84
N GLY A 63 -19.93 4.89 12.52
CA GLY A 63 -19.31 3.96 13.46
C GLY A 63 -18.13 3.24 12.79
N GLY A 64 -17.49 2.36 13.55
CA GLY A 64 -16.33 1.59 13.09
C GLY A 64 -15.00 2.13 13.57
N SER A 65 -13.93 1.51 13.12
CA SER A 65 -12.58 1.70 13.64
C SER A 65 -11.56 1.88 12.52
N ARG A 66 -10.50 2.60 12.85
CA ARG A 66 -9.31 2.74 12.01
C ARG A 66 -8.11 2.23 12.79
N SER A 67 -7.18 1.63 12.08
CA SER A 67 -5.91 1.22 12.66
C SER A 67 -4.80 1.26 11.63
N THR A 68 -3.65 1.75 12.09
CA THR A 68 -2.37 1.76 11.39
C THR A 68 -1.36 1.02 12.22
N SER A 69 -0.51 0.23 11.57
CA SER A 69 0.58 -0.45 12.25
C SER A 69 1.83 -0.47 11.41
N THR A 70 2.96 -0.19 12.03
CA THR A 70 4.30 -0.21 11.42
C THR A 70 5.16 -1.21 12.18
N PHE A 71 6.04 -1.90 11.45
CA PHE A 71 7.02 -2.81 12.04
C PHE A 71 8.32 -2.70 11.26
N THR A 72 9.44 -2.63 11.99
CA THR A 72 10.78 -2.70 11.41
C THR A 72 11.62 -3.72 12.15
N ASP A 73 12.47 -4.43 11.41
CA ASP A 73 13.51 -5.31 11.94
C ASP A 73 14.81 -5.03 11.19
N ASN A 74 15.89 -4.79 11.93
CA ASN A 74 17.23 -4.67 11.39
C ASN A 74 18.18 -5.51 12.24
N ASN A 75 18.69 -6.60 11.66
CA ASN A 75 19.62 -7.53 12.30
C ASN A 75 19.12 -8.08 13.65
N GLY A 76 17.82 -8.38 13.75
CA GLY A 76 17.20 -8.92 14.96
C GLY A 76 16.93 -7.89 16.05
N ALA A 77 17.22 -6.61 15.81
CA ALA A 77 16.63 -5.51 16.58
C ALA A 77 15.33 -5.09 15.90
N SER A 78 14.24 -5.06 16.65
CA SER A 78 12.92 -4.73 16.12
C SER A 78 12.22 -3.64 16.92
N ASP A 79 11.32 -2.94 16.24
CA ASP A 79 10.46 -1.91 16.79
C ASP A 79 9.12 -1.94 16.06
N SER A 80 8.08 -1.46 16.72
CA SER A 80 6.72 -1.48 16.20
C SER A 80 5.91 -0.34 16.80
N ASP A 81 5.05 0.25 15.98
CA ASP A 81 4.03 1.16 16.44
C ASP A 81 2.64 0.72 15.93
N LEU A 82 1.64 1.04 16.73
CA LEU A 82 0.24 0.73 16.46
C LEU A 82 -0.60 1.88 16.97
N ASP A 83 -1.27 2.56 16.04
CA ASP A 83 -2.34 3.49 16.38
C ASP A 83 -3.68 2.85 16.01
N SER A 84 -4.66 3.02 16.90
CA SER A 84 -6.01 2.54 16.66
C SER A 84 -7.03 3.52 17.22
N GLN A 85 -7.91 3.95 16.35
CA GLN A 85 -8.99 4.86 16.65
C GLN A 85 -10.33 4.12 16.59
N ALA A 86 -11.10 4.22 17.66
CA ALA A 86 -12.47 3.71 17.71
C ALA A 86 -13.47 4.55 16.89
N SER A 87 -12.98 5.53 16.13
CA SER A 87 -13.77 6.37 15.23
C SER A 87 -13.28 6.22 13.79
N ALA A 88 -14.21 5.86 12.91
CA ALA A 88 -14.01 5.81 11.46
C ALA A 88 -13.76 7.18 10.79
N THR A 89 -13.80 8.28 11.55
CA THR A 89 -13.51 9.65 11.06
C THR A 89 -12.27 10.26 11.68
N ALA A 90 -11.66 9.60 12.66
CA ALA A 90 -10.41 10.07 13.24
C ALA A 90 -9.25 9.59 12.37
N ASP A 91 -8.23 10.43 12.23
CA ASP A 91 -6.99 10.02 11.59
C ASP A 91 -6.28 9.01 12.49
N SER A 92 -5.65 7.99 11.87
CA SER A 92 -4.79 7.02 12.55
C SER A 92 -3.43 7.09 11.89
N ASP A 93 -2.39 7.30 12.68
CA ASP A 93 -1.04 7.58 12.20
C ASP A 93 -0.07 6.81 13.08
N ALA A 94 0.53 5.75 12.53
CA ALA A 94 1.56 5.01 13.24
C ALA A 94 2.89 5.72 13.00
N ASP A 95 3.66 5.94 14.07
CA ASP A 95 4.93 6.65 14.02
C ASP A 95 5.87 6.03 12.97
N LEU A 96 6.58 6.89 12.23
CA LEU A 96 7.67 6.51 11.35
C LEU A 96 8.74 5.79 12.16
N LEU A 97 8.89 4.51 11.86
CA LEU A 97 9.95 3.70 12.43
C LEU A 97 11.15 3.70 11.49
N CYS A 98 12.32 3.91 12.07
CA CYS A 98 13.58 3.67 11.38
C CYS A 98 14.55 2.97 12.33
N LEU A 99 14.94 1.76 11.96
CA LEU A 99 15.97 1.00 12.64
C LEU A 99 17.20 0.79 11.76
N GLY A 100 18.37 0.78 12.38
CA GLY A 100 19.65 0.58 11.71
C GLY A 100 20.60 1.76 11.88
N SER A 101 21.89 1.49 11.66
CA SER A 101 22.96 2.47 11.87
C SER A 101 22.88 3.67 10.92
N SER A 102 22.12 3.56 9.84
CA SER A 102 22.04 4.57 8.79
C SER A 102 20.81 5.48 8.89
N CYS A 103 19.90 5.25 9.84
CA CYS A 103 18.65 6.01 9.96
C CYS A 103 18.83 7.53 10.05
N GLY A 104 19.82 8.00 10.81
CA GLY A 104 20.11 9.43 10.94
C GLY A 104 20.62 10.11 9.66
N VAL A 105 20.95 9.34 8.63
CA VAL A 105 21.53 9.83 7.36
C VAL A 105 20.52 9.82 6.20
N LEU A 106 19.39 9.13 6.37
CA LEU A 106 18.39 8.97 5.30
C LEU A 106 17.48 10.20 5.12
N GLY A 107 17.42 11.09 6.11
CA GLY A 107 16.61 12.31 6.03
C GLY A 107 15.09 12.06 5.94
N LEU A 108 14.63 10.89 6.35
CA LEU A 108 13.23 10.50 6.36
C LEU A 108 12.46 11.28 7.42
N THR A 109 11.24 11.71 7.09
CA THR A 109 10.32 12.42 7.99
C THR A 109 8.97 11.71 8.00
N ASN A 110 8.28 11.71 9.14
CA ASN A 110 6.94 11.13 9.30
C ASN A 110 5.98 11.64 8.21
N ASN A 111 5.27 10.73 7.54
CA ASN A 111 4.31 11.01 6.46
C ASN A 111 4.90 11.81 5.29
N GLY A 112 6.24 11.86 5.17
CA GLY A 112 6.96 12.62 4.15
C GLY A 112 7.22 11.83 2.87
N GLN A 113 6.94 10.54 2.91
CA GLN A 113 7.05 9.59 1.82
C GLN A 113 5.69 9.58 1.17
N SER A 114 5.61 10.03 -0.07
CA SER A 114 4.35 10.07 -0.81
C SER A 114 4.60 9.74 -2.27
N VAL A 115 3.52 9.34 -2.95
CA VAL A 115 3.53 8.95 -4.36
C VAL A 115 4.02 10.08 -5.29
N ASP A 116 3.84 11.33 -4.88
CA ASP A 116 4.09 12.54 -5.70
C ASP A 116 5.46 13.19 -5.40
N GLY A 117 6.21 12.69 -4.41
CA GLY A 117 7.53 13.18 -4.05
C GLY A 117 8.51 12.03 -4.03
N GLY A 118 9.52 12.04 -4.91
CA GLY A 118 10.59 11.03 -4.99
C GLY A 118 11.51 10.94 -3.76
N ASN A 119 10.91 10.81 -2.58
CA ASN A 119 11.49 10.66 -1.25
C ASN A 119 11.49 9.19 -0.80
N LEU A 120 11.12 8.23 -1.67
CA LEU A 120 11.34 6.82 -1.39
C LEU A 120 12.85 6.58 -1.38
N VAL A 121 13.37 6.19 -0.22
CA VAL A 121 14.78 5.91 -0.04
C VAL A 121 15.04 4.48 -0.49
N ALA A 122 14.89 4.17 -1.78
CA ALA A 122 15.19 2.84 -2.29
C ALA A 122 16.71 2.68 -2.43
N SER A 123 17.42 2.42 -1.32
CA SER A 123 18.89 2.37 -1.29
C SER A 123 19.45 1.21 -0.47
N ASP A 124 20.23 0.33 -1.08
CA ASP A 124 20.97 -0.71 -0.40
C ASP A 124 22.32 -0.18 0.06
N ALA A 125 22.71 1.05 -0.24
CA ALA A 125 24.00 1.63 0.17
C ALA A 125 24.12 1.87 1.70
N PHE A 126 23.06 1.60 2.45
CA PHE A 126 22.90 1.90 3.86
C PHE A 126 22.40 0.67 4.62
N TYR A 127 22.46 0.71 5.95
CA TYR A 127 21.89 -0.31 6.84
C TYR A 127 20.68 0.27 7.54
N TYR A 128 19.49 -0.03 7.03
CA TYR A 128 18.25 0.44 7.62
C TYR A 128 17.04 -0.44 7.30
N SER A 129 16.01 -0.27 8.10
CA SER A 129 14.64 -0.73 7.87
C SER A 129 13.69 0.38 8.27
N VAL A 130 12.76 0.73 7.39
CA VAL A 130 11.86 1.87 7.60
C VAL A 130 10.43 1.47 7.28
N ALA A 131 9.48 1.90 8.11
CA ALA A 131 8.07 1.73 7.84
C ALA A 131 7.25 2.93 8.33
N ASP A 132 6.20 3.26 7.60
CA ASP A 132 5.29 4.38 7.88
C ASP A 132 3.86 4.02 7.42
N ALA A 133 2.86 4.46 8.19
CA ALA A 133 1.45 4.20 7.88
C ALA A 133 0.54 5.30 8.42
N GLN A 134 -0.19 5.95 7.51
CA GLN A 134 -1.15 6.98 7.85
C GLN A 134 -2.46 6.77 7.11
N VAL A 135 -3.56 6.98 7.80
CA VAL A 135 -4.89 7.11 7.19
C VAL A 135 -5.60 8.33 7.74
N SER A 136 -6.23 9.09 6.85
CA SER A 136 -7.00 10.28 7.23
C SER A 136 -8.39 10.34 6.58
N GLY A 137 -9.22 11.25 7.08
CA GLY A 137 -10.52 11.59 6.48
C GLY A 137 -11.63 10.59 6.73
N SER A 138 -12.64 10.55 5.85
CA SER A 138 -13.81 9.66 5.95
C SER A 138 -14.26 9.15 4.59
N ALA A 139 -14.42 7.83 4.47
CA ALA A 139 -14.89 7.23 3.22
C ALA A 139 -16.29 7.73 2.81
N ILE A 140 -17.07 8.23 3.77
CA ILE A 140 -18.40 8.80 3.55
C ILE A 140 -18.29 10.31 3.64
N GLY A 141 -18.66 11.01 2.56
CA GLY A 141 -18.57 12.47 2.48
C GLY A 141 -17.32 12.92 1.74
N SER A 142 -16.42 13.67 2.41
CA SER A 142 -15.29 14.37 1.79
C SER A 142 -14.12 13.50 1.33
N GLY A 143 -14.25 12.17 1.40
CA GLY A 143 -13.22 11.21 1.00
C GLY A 143 -12.25 10.81 2.13
N ALA A 144 -11.60 9.66 1.92
CA ALA A 144 -10.58 9.10 2.82
C ALA A 144 -9.33 8.73 2.04
N THR A 145 -8.18 8.97 2.64
CA THR A 145 -6.86 8.63 2.07
C THR A 145 -6.13 7.69 3.01
N GLY A 146 -5.45 6.69 2.45
CA GLY A 146 -4.58 5.78 3.18
C GLY A 146 -3.27 5.60 2.46
N PHE A 147 -2.18 5.60 3.23
CA PHE A 147 -0.81 5.45 2.75
C PHE A 147 -0.05 4.46 3.64
N THR A 148 0.67 3.54 3.00
CA THR A 148 1.64 2.68 3.68
C THR A 148 2.95 2.63 2.89
N TYR A 149 4.07 2.63 3.64
CA TYR A 149 5.42 2.56 3.11
C TYR A 149 6.27 1.59 3.91
N ALA A 150 7.07 0.80 3.19
CA ALA A 150 8.09 -0.06 3.77
C ALA A 150 9.34 -0.04 2.89
N ASP A 151 10.51 -0.06 3.53
CA ASP A 151 11.80 -0.03 2.84
C ASP A 151 12.87 -0.74 3.66
N ALA A 152 13.82 -1.36 2.97
CA ALA A 152 14.92 -2.10 3.56
C ALA A 152 16.19 -1.94 2.73
N GLY A 153 17.30 -1.62 3.42
CA GLY A 153 18.61 -1.45 2.83
C GLY A 153 19.71 -2.16 3.63
N ILE A 154 20.62 -2.83 2.92
CA ILE A 154 21.84 -3.43 3.50
C ILE A 154 23.02 -3.27 2.54
N ALA A 155 24.01 -2.50 2.97
CA ALA A 155 25.18 -2.15 2.15
C ALA A 155 26.13 -3.30 1.89
N ALA A 156 26.39 -4.12 2.91
CA ALA A 156 27.27 -5.29 2.83
C ALA A 156 27.07 -6.16 4.08
N GLY A 157 27.79 -7.28 4.17
CA GLY A 157 27.87 -8.05 5.41
C GLY A 157 27.36 -9.48 5.26
N ASN A 158 27.64 -10.27 6.31
CA ASN A 158 27.25 -11.67 6.41
C ASN A 158 26.19 -11.82 7.45
N ASN A 159 25.11 -12.52 7.09
CA ASN A 159 24.01 -12.79 8.00
C ASN A 159 23.32 -11.50 8.49
N GLU A 160 23.38 -10.44 7.71
CA GLU A 160 22.62 -9.23 7.95
C GLU A 160 21.20 -9.41 7.37
N SER A 161 20.21 -8.80 8.00
CA SER A 161 18.82 -8.81 7.53
C SER A 161 18.13 -7.50 7.83
N ALA A 162 17.28 -7.06 6.92
CA ALA A 162 16.48 -5.87 7.05
C ALA A 162 15.07 -6.20 6.54
N GLY A 163 14.07 -5.83 7.33
CA GLY A 163 12.67 -6.05 7.01
C GLY A 163 11.80 -4.92 7.54
N ALA A 164 10.81 -4.54 6.76
CA ALA A 164 9.82 -3.56 7.16
C ALA A 164 8.43 -3.98 6.66
N ASN A 165 7.41 -3.63 7.45
CA ASN A 165 6.01 -3.84 7.12
C ASN A 165 5.21 -2.62 7.57
N SER A 166 4.21 -2.24 6.78
CA SER A 166 3.20 -1.28 7.17
C SER A 166 1.83 -1.74 6.73
N ASN A 167 0.84 -1.51 7.59
CA ASN A 167 -0.52 -1.95 7.38
C ASN A 167 -1.54 -0.90 7.81
N ILE A 168 -2.57 -0.73 6.99
CA ILE A 168 -3.83 -0.06 7.31
C ILE A 168 -4.92 -1.12 7.34
N ALA A 169 -5.71 -1.13 8.41
CA ALA A 169 -6.97 -1.86 8.49
C ALA A 169 -8.05 -0.91 8.98
N ASN A 170 -8.93 -0.51 8.05
CA ASN A 170 -10.06 0.35 8.33
C ASN A 170 -11.35 -0.39 8.04
N ASP A 171 -12.21 -0.44 9.05
CA ASP A 171 -13.58 -0.89 8.90
C ASP A 171 -14.50 0.25 9.31
N ILE A 172 -15.14 0.84 8.32
CA ILE A 172 -16.08 1.93 8.51
C ILE A 172 -17.46 1.29 8.51
N LEU A 173 -18.11 1.34 9.67
CA LEU A 173 -19.45 0.80 9.85
C LEU A 173 -20.44 1.95 9.78
N THR A 174 -21.39 1.83 8.86
CA THR A 174 -22.46 2.81 8.74
C THR A 174 -23.78 2.11 8.78
N THR A 175 -24.62 2.51 9.73
CA THR A 175 -26.02 2.10 9.72
C THR A 175 -26.81 3.10 8.92
N PHE A 176 -27.66 2.60 8.02
CA PHE A 176 -28.68 3.41 7.40
C PHE A 176 -30.07 2.84 7.55
N THR A 177 -31.03 3.73 7.76
CA THR A 177 -32.45 3.40 7.85
C THR A 177 -33.15 3.86 6.59
N LEU A 178 -33.74 2.91 5.86
CA LEU A 178 -34.62 3.17 4.72
C LEU A 178 -36.05 3.33 5.23
N ASN A 179 -36.58 4.55 5.13
CA ASN A 179 -37.95 4.87 5.53
C ASN A 179 -38.82 5.10 4.29
N MET A 180 -39.37 4.03 3.73
CA MET A 180 -40.04 4.05 2.43
C MET A 180 -41.36 3.27 2.45
N LEU A 181 -42.26 3.60 1.53
CA LEU A 181 -43.56 2.93 1.39
C LEU A 181 -43.51 1.70 0.48
N THR A 182 -42.48 1.60 -0.37
CA THR A 182 -42.25 0.51 -1.32
C THR A 182 -40.76 0.18 -1.38
N ASP A 183 -40.44 -1.02 -1.84
CA ASP A 183 -39.06 -1.45 -2.08
C ASP A 183 -38.43 -0.58 -3.18
N ILE A 184 -37.13 -0.27 -3.05
CA ILE A 184 -36.35 0.46 -4.07
C ILE A 184 -35.11 -0.35 -4.42
N ASN A 185 -34.47 -0.01 -5.52
CA ASN A 185 -33.13 -0.50 -5.84
C ASN A 185 -32.07 0.48 -5.33
N VAL A 186 -31.02 -0.04 -4.70
CA VAL A 186 -29.84 0.73 -4.28
C VAL A 186 -28.57 0.14 -4.86
N ARG A 187 -27.60 1.00 -5.16
CA ARG A 187 -26.22 0.60 -5.43
C ARG A 187 -25.24 1.63 -4.90
N PHE A 188 -23.99 1.23 -4.75
CA PHE A 188 -22.92 2.08 -4.27
C PHE A 188 -21.95 2.38 -5.41
N SER A 189 -21.51 3.63 -5.48
CA SER A 189 -20.55 4.09 -6.46
C SER A 189 -19.51 4.97 -5.79
N ALA A 190 -18.25 4.86 -6.20
CA ALA A 190 -17.17 5.69 -5.72
C ALA A 190 -16.15 5.91 -6.84
N LEU A 191 -15.35 6.97 -6.70
CA LEU A 191 -14.16 7.20 -7.49
C LEU A 191 -12.94 6.86 -6.63
N MET A 192 -11.95 6.19 -7.21
CA MET A 192 -10.74 5.80 -6.49
C MET A 192 -9.50 6.29 -7.22
N ASP A 193 -8.57 6.85 -6.46
CA ASP A 193 -7.19 7.04 -6.88
C ASP A 193 -6.34 6.03 -6.11
N TYR A 194 -5.51 5.26 -6.81
CA TYR A 194 -4.66 4.27 -6.13
C TYR A 194 -3.30 4.13 -6.81
N LEU A 195 -2.31 3.75 -6.01
CA LEU A 195 -1.02 3.25 -6.43
C LEU A 195 -0.67 2.03 -5.59
N VAL A 196 -0.22 0.96 -6.23
CA VAL A 196 0.57 -0.09 -5.60
C VAL A 196 1.87 -0.23 -6.36
N ASP A 197 2.97 -0.08 -5.64
CA ASP A 197 4.31 -0.16 -6.18
C ASP A 197 5.18 -1.06 -5.29
N ALA A 198 5.84 -2.02 -5.91
CA ALA A 198 6.81 -2.90 -5.29
C ALA A 198 8.04 -2.88 -6.19
N PHE A 199 9.16 -2.45 -5.62
CA PHE A 199 10.42 -2.25 -6.32
C PHE A 199 11.54 -3.03 -5.66
N ILE A 200 12.26 -3.80 -6.47
CA ILE A 200 13.59 -4.32 -6.16
C ILE A 200 14.51 -3.86 -7.28
N SER A 201 15.64 -3.26 -6.93
CA SER A 201 16.57 -2.81 -7.95
C SER A 201 17.17 -3.96 -8.79
N PRO A 202 17.51 -3.69 -10.07
CA PRO A 202 17.98 -4.74 -10.98
C PRO A 202 19.23 -5.50 -10.52
N ASP A 203 20.15 -4.88 -9.79
CA ASP A 203 21.35 -5.54 -9.27
C ASP A 203 21.05 -6.53 -8.14
N ILE A 204 20.02 -6.26 -7.31
CA ILE A 204 19.50 -7.21 -6.32
C ILE A 204 18.66 -8.28 -7.03
N ALA A 205 17.80 -7.88 -7.96
CA ALA A 205 16.90 -8.79 -8.67
C ALA A 205 17.65 -9.79 -9.58
N ASN A 206 18.81 -9.40 -10.12
CA ASN A 206 19.67 -10.26 -10.96
C ASN A 206 20.73 -11.04 -10.17
N ASP A 207 20.86 -10.83 -8.86
CA ASP A 207 21.77 -11.60 -8.02
C ASP A 207 21.04 -12.79 -7.38
N SER A 208 21.24 -13.98 -7.93
CA SER A 208 20.65 -15.22 -7.44
C SER A 208 21.15 -15.66 -6.05
N LEU A 209 22.12 -14.95 -5.49
CA LEU A 209 22.66 -15.20 -4.15
C LEU A 209 22.03 -14.29 -3.08
N ARG A 210 21.34 -13.22 -3.47
CA ARG A 210 20.59 -12.34 -2.55
C ARG A 210 19.13 -12.80 -2.50
N THR A 211 18.50 -12.67 -1.34
CA THR A 211 17.06 -12.87 -1.20
C THR A 211 16.42 -11.52 -0.90
N ALA A 212 15.46 -11.13 -1.72
CA ALA A 212 14.69 -9.92 -1.54
C ALA A 212 13.23 -10.19 -1.89
N THR A 213 12.31 -9.51 -1.22
CA THR A 213 10.89 -9.54 -1.56
C THR A 213 10.30 -8.18 -1.26
N SER A 214 9.60 -7.64 -2.25
CA SER A 214 8.80 -6.44 -2.12
C SER A 214 7.36 -6.75 -2.51
N THR A 215 6.39 -6.30 -1.72
CA THR A 215 4.97 -6.51 -2.00
C THR A 215 4.17 -5.31 -1.52
N ALA A 216 3.27 -4.83 -2.36
CA ALA A 216 2.32 -3.78 -2.04
C ALA A 216 0.92 -4.20 -2.48
N LYS A 217 -0.07 -3.98 -1.61
CA LYS A 217 -1.46 -4.35 -1.85
C LYS A 217 -2.37 -3.25 -1.37
N ALA A 218 -3.40 -2.94 -2.16
CA ALA A 218 -4.50 -2.07 -1.80
C ALA A 218 -5.83 -2.79 -2.03
N THR A 219 -6.75 -2.70 -1.09
CA THR A 219 -8.08 -3.32 -1.18
C THR A 219 -9.14 -2.35 -0.70
N PHE A 220 -10.24 -2.32 -1.45
CA PHE A 220 -11.48 -1.65 -1.08
C PHE A 220 -12.63 -2.63 -1.21
N GLY A 221 -13.52 -2.68 -0.24
CA GLY A 221 -14.68 -3.55 -0.27
C GLY A 221 -15.88 -2.92 0.39
N ILE A 222 -17.07 -3.34 -0.06
CA ILE A 222 -18.34 -3.00 0.57
C ILE A 222 -19.14 -4.26 0.88
N GLU A 223 -19.84 -4.24 2.00
CA GLU A 223 -20.82 -5.27 2.35
C GLU A 223 -22.07 -4.59 2.92
N LEU A 224 -23.24 -5.04 2.47
CA LEU A 224 -24.51 -4.58 3.00
C LEU A 224 -25.23 -5.72 3.70
N VAL A 225 -25.65 -5.50 4.95
CA VAL A 225 -26.34 -6.50 5.77
C VAL A 225 -27.65 -5.91 6.31
N SER A 226 -28.73 -6.68 6.28
CA SER A 226 -29.96 -6.30 6.96
C SER A 226 -29.78 -6.44 8.47
N PHE A 227 -29.91 -5.35 9.22
CA PHE A 227 -29.66 -5.34 10.67
C PHE A 227 -30.61 -6.28 11.44
N ASN A 228 -31.86 -6.38 10.98
CA ASN A 228 -32.88 -7.18 11.66
C ASN A 228 -32.73 -8.69 11.44
N THR A 229 -32.23 -9.11 10.28
CA THR A 229 -32.13 -10.53 9.91
C THR A 229 -30.70 -11.07 9.95
N GLY A 230 -29.69 -10.19 9.92
CA GLY A 230 -28.29 -10.56 9.78
C GLY A 230 -27.92 -11.09 8.39
N ASN A 231 -28.86 -11.09 7.43
CA ASN A 231 -28.61 -11.59 6.08
C ASN A 231 -27.88 -10.54 5.23
N THR A 232 -26.82 -10.96 4.55
CA THR A 232 -26.13 -10.15 3.54
C THR A 232 -27.06 -9.89 2.35
N VAL A 233 -27.15 -8.63 1.95
CA VAL A 233 -27.84 -8.17 0.74
C VAL A 233 -26.87 -8.33 -0.43
N SER A 234 -27.28 -9.07 -1.46
CA SER A 234 -26.44 -9.26 -2.65
C SER A 234 -26.32 -7.97 -3.45
N LEU A 235 -25.13 -7.37 -3.41
CA LEU A 235 -24.72 -6.26 -4.28
C LEU A 235 -23.93 -6.75 -5.51
N THR A 236 -24.05 -8.03 -5.87
CA THR A 236 -23.32 -8.64 -6.99
C THR A 236 -23.98 -8.32 -8.34
N GLY A 237 -23.22 -8.43 -9.44
CA GLY A 237 -23.73 -8.18 -10.80
C GLY A 237 -23.48 -6.77 -11.36
N GLY A 238 -22.78 -5.91 -10.61
CA GLY A 238 -22.25 -4.64 -11.12
C GLY A 238 -20.90 -4.80 -11.83
N PRO A 239 -20.42 -3.76 -12.53
CA PRO A 239 -19.19 -3.81 -13.32
C PRO A 239 -17.92 -4.01 -12.48
N SER A 240 -17.89 -3.52 -11.23
CA SER A 240 -16.69 -3.54 -10.38
C SER A 240 -16.72 -4.61 -9.27
N SER A 241 -17.69 -5.54 -9.29
CA SER A 241 -17.96 -6.45 -8.16
C SER A 241 -18.22 -5.67 -6.85
N VAL A 242 -18.16 -6.33 -5.70
CA VAL A 242 -18.26 -5.71 -4.35
C VAL A 242 -16.90 -5.43 -3.72
N THR A 243 -15.82 -5.81 -4.41
CA THR A 243 -14.44 -5.68 -3.92
C THR A 243 -13.53 -5.27 -5.08
N PHE A 244 -12.75 -4.22 -4.83
CA PHE A 244 -11.59 -3.85 -5.62
C PHE A 244 -10.33 -4.32 -4.89
N ASN A 245 -9.38 -4.89 -5.62
CA ASN A 245 -8.08 -5.25 -5.08
C ASN A 245 -7.03 -5.10 -6.16
N ASP A 246 -5.90 -4.50 -5.79
CA ASP A 246 -4.72 -4.51 -6.64
C ASP A 246 -3.44 -4.84 -5.88
N ILE A 247 -2.50 -5.45 -6.60
CA ILE A 247 -1.28 -5.99 -6.03
C ILE A 247 -0.07 -5.81 -6.95
N ALA A 248 1.02 -5.36 -6.35
CA ALA A 248 2.36 -5.31 -6.91
C ALA A 248 3.26 -6.25 -6.11
N ILE A 249 4.04 -7.08 -6.81
CA ILE A 249 5.02 -8.00 -6.21
C ILE A 249 6.27 -7.91 -7.04
N ASP A 250 7.42 -7.81 -6.37
CA ASP A 250 8.73 -7.95 -6.98
C ASP A 250 9.59 -8.93 -6.17
N GLN A 251 10.31 -9.82 -6.87
CA GLN A 251 11.24 -10.81 -6.31
C GLN A 251 12.35 -11.12 -7.34
N PRO A 252 13.56 -11.48 -6.88
CA PRO A 252 14.63 -11.92 -7.76
C PRO A 252 14.18 -13.02 -8.73
N GLY A 253 14.43 -12.81 -10.02
CA GLY A 253 14.07 -13.75 -11.09
C GLY A 253 12.64 -13.67 -11.64
N LEU A 254 11.76 -12.80 -11.11
CA LEU A 254 10.42 -12.56 -11.69
C LEU A 254 10.44 -11.53 -12.85
N GLY A 255 11.46 -10.68 -12.93
CA GLY A 255 11.56 -9.59 -13.92
C GLY A 255 10.76 -8.35 -13.51
N ASP A 256 11.27 -7.17 -13.86
CA ASP A 256 10.84 -5.86 -13.34
C ASP A 256 9.31 -5.60 -13.34
N LEU A 257 8.86 -5.11 -12.19
CA LEU A 257 7.96 -3.97 -12.02
C LEU A 257 6.50 -4.11 -12.49
N ILE A 258 5.64 -4.63 -11.61
CA ILE A 258 4.19 -4.39 -11.73
C ILE A 258 3.83 -3.19 -10.85
N VAL A 259 4.16 -1.97 -11.31
CA VAL A 259 3.49 -0.78 -10.77
C VAL A 259 2.08 -0.79 -11.31
N ARG A 260 1.09 -0.64 -10.43
CA ARG A 260 -0.29 -0.45 -10.84
C ARG A 260 -0.83 0.80 -10.21
N SER A 261 -1.39 1.64 -11.05
CA SER A 261 -1.96 2.90 -10.65
C SER A 261 -3.24 3.13 -11.41
N GLY A 262 -4.20 3.76 -10.75
CA GLY A 262 -5.44 4.21 -11.36
C GLY A 262 -5.79 5.59 -10.84
N ASN A 263 -6.28 6.44 -11.74
CA ASN A 263 -6.76 7.77 -11.39
C ASN A 263 -8.22 7.89 -11.81
N ASN A 264 -9.09 8.31 -10.88
CA ASN A 264 -10.55 8.37 -11.01
C ASN A 264 -11.11 7.04 -11.51
N VAL A 265 -10.69 5.94 -10.90
CA VAL A 265 -11.18 4.61 -11.22
C VAL A 265 -12.57 4.42 -10.64
N ASP A 266 -13.53 4.15 -11.52
CA ASP A 266 -14.92 3.91 -11.13
C ASP A 266 -15.05 2.58 -10.38
N PHE A 267 -15.53 2.65 -9.14
CA PHE A 267 -16.10 1.53 -8.43
C PHE A 267 -17.62 1.64 -8.49
N THR A 268 -18.30 0.61 -8.98
CA THR A 268 -19.77 0.54 -8.95
C THR A 268 -20.24 -0.87 -8.64
N SER A 269 -21.03 -1.01 -7.58
CA SER A 269 -21.66 -2.26 -7.17
C SER A 269 -22.83 -2.64 -8.07
N GLY A 270 -23.34 -3.87 -7.91
CA GLY A 270 -24.63 -4.26 -8.46
C GLY A 270 -25.79 -3.55 -7.76
N TRP A 271 -26.93 -3.51 -8.44
CA TRP A 271 -28.20 -3.09 -7.86
C TRP A 271 -28.74 -4.15 -6.92
N ALA A 272 -29.22 -3.73 -5.76
CA ALA A 272 -29.95 -4.57 -4.81
C ALA A 272 -31.33 -3.99 -4.54
N ASN A 273 -32.36 -4.82 -4.65
CA ASN A 273 -33.70 -4.45 -4.21
C ASN A 273 -33.79 -4.57 -2.68
N VAL A 274 -34.17 -3.48 -2.02
CA VAL A 274 -34.20 -3.35 -0.56
C VAL A 274 -35.55 -2.81 -0.11
N SER A 275 -36.08 -3.40 0.95
CA SER A 275 -37.32 -2.98 1.60
C SER A 275 -37.06 -1.93 2.68
N ALA A 276 -38.13 -1.33 3.20
CA ALA A 276 -38.05 -0.48 4.38
C ALA A 276 -37.43 -1.23 5.57
N GLY A 277 -36.47 -0.61 6.26
CA GLY A 277 -35.76 -1.23 7.37
C GLY A 277 -34.40 -0.62 7.65
N THR A 278 -33.69 -1.21 8.61
CA THR A 278 -32.34 -0.81 8.99
C THR A 278 -31.32 -1.76 8.38
N TYR A 279 -30.30 -1.19 7.76
CA TYR A 279 -29.19 -1.91 7.14
C TYR A 279 -27.87 -1.39 7.66
N GLN A 280 -26.86 -2.25 7.66
CA GLN A 280 -25.48 -1.90 7.97
C GLN A 280 -24.64 -2.04 6.71
N LEU A 281 -24.03 -0.95 6.27
CA LEU A 281 -22.96 -0.92 5.31
C LEU A 281 -21.63 -1.02 6.05
N THR A 282 -20.85 -2.05 5.74
CA THR A 282 -19.44 -2.13 6.11
C THR A 282 -18.62 -1.72 4.90
N ILE A 283 -17.75 -0.74 5.07
CA ILE A 283 -16.76 -0.33 4.07
C ILE A 283 -15.40 -0.72 4.63
N SER A 284 -14.72 -1.64 3.95
CA SER A 284 -13.39 -2.09 4.34
C SER A 284 -12.35 -1.50 3.40
N GLN A 285 -11.36 -0.83 3.97
CA GLN A 285 -10.20 -0.32 3.27
C GLN A 285 -8.96 -0.89 3.91
N SER A 286 -8.11 -1.54 3.12
CA SER A 286 -6.81 -2.01 3.60
C SER A 286 -5.70 -1.71 2.63
N SER A 287 -4.52 -1.51 3.22
CA SER A 287 -3.28 -1.26 2.50
C SER A 287 -2.19 -2.01 3.26
N THR A 288 -1.43 -2.85 2.56
CA THR A 288 -0.37 -3.65 3.18
C THR A 288 0.85 -3.61 2.29
N VAL A 289 1.99 -3.26 2.88
CA VAL A 289 3.29 -3.27 2.23
C VAL A 289 4.29 -4.06 3.04
N GLN A 290 5.20 -4.72 2.34
CA GLN A 290 6.28 -5.49 2.94
C GLN A 290 7.53 -5.40 2.07
N SER A 291 8.66 -5.16 2.71
CA SER A 291 9.98 -5.18 2.08
C SER A 291 10.95 -5.96 2.94
N THR A 292 11.72 -6.85 2.33
CA THR A 292 12.76 -7.62 3.01
C THR A 292 13.99 -7.75 2.12
N LEU A 293 15.16 -7.68 2.74
CA LEU A 293 16.44 -7.85 2.08
C LEU A 293 17.38 -8.68 2.96
N VAL A 294 17.98 -9.71 2.36
CA VAL A 294 19.01 -10.54 2.95
C VAL A 294 20.17 -10.64 1.95
N PRO A 295 21.39 -10.18 2.30
CA PRO A 295 22.55 -10.24 1.42
C PRO A 295 23.04 -11.67 1.19
N ALA A 296 23.82 -11.84 0.13
CA ALA A 296 24.46 -13.10 -0.19
C ALA A 296 25.47 -13.53 0.91
N PRO A 297 25.56 -14.82 1.24
CA PRO A 297 26.61 -15.31 2.12
C PRO A 297 28.01 -15.10 1.50
N THR A 298 28.85 -14.28 2.13
CA THR A 298 30.26 -14.03 1.75
C THR A 298 31.12 -15.29 1.74
N THR A 299 30.68 -16.37 2.41
CA THR A 299 31.34 -17.68 2.35
C THR A 299 31.49 -18.19 0.90
N LEU A 300 30.55 -17.84 0.01
CA LEU A 300 30.64 -18.16 -1.42
C LEU A 300 31.67 -17.30 -2.15
N ALA A 301 31.75 -16.00 -1.83
CA ALA A 301 32.76 -15.10 -2.37
C ALA A 301 34.18 -15.52 -1.95
N MET A 302 34.36 -15.90 -0.68
CA MET A 302 35.64 -16.44 -0.20
C MET A 302 35.99 -17.79 -0.83
N ALA A 303 35.02 -18.67 -1.10
CA ALA A 303 35.24 -19.90 -1.84
C ALA A 303 35.68 -19.64 -3.29
N ALA A 304 35.08 -18.66 -3.97
CA ALA A 304 35.45 -18.25 -5.32
C ALA A 304 36.87 -17.63 -5.37
N PHE A 305 37.21 -16.75 -4.43
CA PHE A 305 38.57 -16.21 -4.31
C PHE A 305 39.60 -17.28 -3.90
N GLY A 306 39.21 -18.24 -3.05
CA GLY A 306 40.03 -19.39 -2.69
C GLY A 306 40.34 -20.28 -3.90
N LEU A 307 39.34 -20.53 -4.76
CA LEU A 307 39.51 -21.27 -6.02
C LEU A 307 40.35 -20.51 -7.05
N LEU A 308 40.22 -19.19 -7.16
CA LEU A 308 41.06 -18.33 -8.00
C LEU A 308 42.53 -18.31 -7.51
N GLY A 309 42.74 -18.22 -6.20
CA GLY A 309 44.06 -18.31 -5.57
C GLY A 309 44.71 -19.68 -5.79
N LEU A 310 43.93 -20.76 -5.71
CA LEU A 310 44.37 -22.12 -6.06
C LEU A 310 44.66 -22.29 -7.56
N GLY A 311 43.88 -21.65 -8.43
CA GLY A 311 44.10 -21.64 -9.88
C GLY A 311 45.39 -20.93 -10.28
N LEU A 312 45.69 -19.77 -9.67
CA LEU A 312 46.94 -19.02 -9.92
C LEU A 312 48.18 -19.71 -9.33
N THR A 313 48.05 -20.36 -8.18
CA THR A 313 49.14 -21.14 -7.57
C THR A 313 49.38 -22.47 -8.31
N ALA A 314 48.33 -23.13 -8.81
CA ALA A 314 48.46 -24.28 -9.70
C ALA A 314 49.11 -23.92 -11.05
N ARG A 315 48.81 -22.74 -11.61
CA ARG A 315 49.48 -22.23 -12.83
C ARG A 315 50.97 -21.94 -12.60
N ARG A 316 51.33 -21.37 -11.44
CA ARG A 316 52.74 -21.16 -11.05
C ARG A 316 53.52 -22.47 -10.88
N ARG A 317 52.89 -23.55 -10.42
CA ARG A 317 53.53 -24.88 -10.31
C ARG A 317 53.74 -25.59 -11.65
N LYS A 318 53.03 -25.20 -12.71
CA LYS A 318 53.20 -25.75 -14.08
C LYS A 318 54.27 -25.02 -14.91
N GLN A 319 54.79 -23.88 -14.44
CA GLN A 319 55.81 -23.07 -15.12
C GLN A 319 57.20 -23.15 -14.46
N LYS A 320 57.39 -24.03 -13.47
CA LYS A 320 58.69 -24.50 -13.01
C LYS A 320 58.87 -25.94 -13.45
#